data_AF-A0A956QJE3-F1
#
_entry.id   AF-A0A956QJE3-F1
#
_cell.length_a   1.000
_cell.length_b   1.000
_cell.length_c   1.000
_cell.angle_alpha   90.00
_cell.angle_beta   90.00
_cell.angle_gamma   90.00
#
_symmetry.space_group_name_H-M   'P 1'
#
loop_
_entity.id
_entity.type
_entity.pdbx_description
1 polymer ?
#
loop_
_entity_poly.entity_id
_entity_poly.type
_entity_poly.pdbx_seq_one_letter_code
_entity_poly.pdbx_strand_id
1 'polypeptide(L)'
;MAARDTIPGQLDLFGEEEPAPEPTGVTAHPAGDELLELGRRLPSNLYLGTSSWNFPGWKGLVYGARSPDKHLSAEGLPAYSRHPLFGSVGLDRTYYGPLEAGQFRHLALQLPERFRLLVKAHEDCSLA
;
A
#
# COMPACT_ATOMS: atom_id res chain seq x y z
N MET A 1 -22.26 -4.29 31.39
CA MET A 1 -21.21 -3.34 30.98
C MET A 1 -21.66 -2.76 29.65
N ALA A 2 -22.42 -1.65 29.70
CA ALA A 2 -23.10 -1.09 28.53
C ALA A 2 -22.09 -0.41 27.60
N ALA A 3 -22.29 -0.60 26.29
CA ALA A 3 -21.52 0.05 25.24
C ALA A 3 -21.69 1.57 25.33
N ARG A 4 -20.59 2.32 25.24
CA ARG A 4 -20.58 3.77 25.14
C ARG A 4 -20.91 4.13 23.70
N ASP A 5 -22.08 4.72 23.48
CA ASP A 5 -22.40 5.41 22.22
C ASP A 5 -21.53 6.66 22.13
N THR A 6 -20.59 6.69 21.19
CA THR A 6 -19.73 7.85 20.95
C THR A 6 -20.49 8.87 20.08
N ILE A 7 -20.79 10.04 20.66
CA ILE A 7 -21.41 11.16 19.94
C ILE A 7 -20.30 11.94 19.22
N PRO A 8 -20.44 12.29 17.92
CA PRO A 8 -19.47 13.12 17.23
C PRO A 8 -19.34 14.51 17.88
N GLY A 9 -18.11 14.90 18.25
CA GLY A 9 -17.81 16.21 18.86
C GLY A 9 -17.62 16.18 20.38
N GLN A 10 -17.45 15.01 21.01
CA GLN A 10 -17.19 14.92 22.44
C GLN A 10 -15.77 15.39 22.78
N LEU A 11 -15.68 16.47 23.56
CA LEU A 11 -14.45 16.95 24.18
C LEU A 11 -14.11 16.09 25.40
N ASP A 12 -12.82 15.86 25.66
CA ASP A 12 -12.32 15.15 26.84
C ASP A 12 -12.61 15.94 28.14
N LEU A 13 -12.39 15.31 29.30
CA LEU A 13 -12.53 15.86 30.65
C LEU A 13 -11.80 17.21 30.84
N PHE A 14 -10.84 17.54 29.97
CA PHE A 14 -10.08 18.79 29.95
C PHE A 14 -10.44 19.75 28.79
N GLY A 15 -11.49 19.48 28.01
CA GLY A 15 -11.91 20.34 26.91
C GLY A 15 -11.05 20.23 25.65
N GLU A 16 -10.15 19.24 25.59
CA GLU A 16 -9.36 18.92 24.41
C GLU A 16 -10.11 17.89 23.55
N GLU A 17 -10.05 18.05 22.22
CA GLU A 17 -10.62 17.09 21.29
C GLU A 17 -9.90 15.76 21.48
N GLU A 18 -10.64 14.71 21.86
CA GLU A 18 -10.07 13.39 22.16
C GLU A 18 -9.25 12.93 20.94
N PRO A 19 -7.94 12.63 21.06
CA PRO A 19 -7.12 12.34 19.90
C PRO A 19 -7.69 11.13 19.19
N ALA A 20 -8.03 11.30 17.91
CA ALA A 20 -8.59 10.23 17.10
C ALA A 20 -7.70 8.97 17.21
N PRO A 21 -8.30 7.78 17.35
CA PRO A 21 -7.53 6.56 17.58
C PRO A 21 -6.46 6.37 16.50
N GLU A 22 -5.27 5.97 16.93
CA GLU A 22 -4.15 5.60 16.06
C GLU A 22 -4.64 4.57 15.03
N PRO A 23 -4.51 4.84 13.71
CA PRO A 23 -4.95 3.89 12.70
C PRO A 23 -4.12 2.61 12.81
N THR A 24 -4.83 1.49 12.85
CA THR A 24 -4.23 0.18 13.09
C THR A 24 -3.58 -0.45 11.85
N GLY A 25 -3.78 0.14 10.67
CA GLY A 25 -3.28 -0.42 9.42
C GLY A 25 -2.97 0.61 8.34
N VAL A 26 -2.39 0.14 7.24
CA VAL A 26 -2.01 0.98 6.11
C VAL A 26 -3.24 1.24 5.22
N THR A 27 -3.52 2.51 4.98
CA THR A 27 -4.64 2.93 4.10
C THR A 27 -4.10 3.56 2.83
N ALA A 28 -4.86 3.51 1.75
CA ALA A 28 -4.51 4.23 0.52
C ALA A 28 -4.84 5.72 0.67
N HIS A 29 -4.00 6.58 0.11
CA HIS A 29 -4.34 7.98 -0.06
C HIS A 29 -5.37 8.11 -1.18
N PRO A 30 -6.49 8.86 -1.00
CA PRO A 30 -7.40 9.14 -2.09
C PRO A 30 -6.68 9.90 -3.21
N ALA A 31 -6.79 9.42 -4.44
CA ALA A 31 -6.24 10.10 -5.60
C ALA A 31 -7.13 11.29 -6.00
N GLY A 32 -6.52 12.40 -6.37
CA GLY A 32 -7.22 13.54 -6.96
C GLY A 32 -7.75 13.25 -8.36
N ASP A 33 -8.71 14.06 -8.81
CA ASP A 33 -9.41 13.88 -10.09
C ASP A 33 -8.48 13.82 -11.30
N GLU A 34 -7.40 14.61 -11.29
CA GLU A 34 -6.40 14.62 -12.38
C GLU A 34 -5.71 13.26 -12.54
N LEU A 35 -5.33 12.62 -11.42
CA LEU A 35 -4.70 11.29 -11.44
C LEU A 35 -5.67 10.20 -11.87
N LEU A 36 -6.94 10.31 -11.46
CA LEU A 36 -8.01 9.40 -11.89
C LEU A 36 -8.28 9.52 -13.38
N GLU A 37 -8.31 10.74 -13.91
CA GLU A 37 -8.49 11.01 -15.35
C GLU A 37 -7.28 10.51 -16.15
N LEU A 38 -6.07 10.78 -15.69
CA LEU A 38 -4.86 10.28 -16.33
C LEU A 38 -4.82 8.74 -16.34
N GLY A 39 -5.15 8.10 -15.23
CA GLY A 39 -5.22 6.63 -15.13
C GLY A 39 -6.19 6.02 -16.14
N ARG A 40 -7.35 6.65 -16.36
CA ARG A 40 -8.33 6.22 -17.38
C ARG A 40 -7.83 6.35 -18.82
N ARG A 41 -6.86 7.23 -19.09
CA ARG A 41 -6.27 7.45 -20.41
C ARG A 41 -5.05 6.57 -20.70
N LEU A 42 -4.49 5.90 -19.69
CA LEU A 42 -3.32 5.04 -19.89
C LEU A 42 -3.67 3.80 -20.74
N PRO A 43 -2.79 3.39 -21.67
CA PRO A 43 -2.96 2.14 -22.40
C PRO A 43 -3.05 0.95 -21.45
N SER A 44 -3.91 -0.02 -21.77
CA SER A 44 -4.13 -1.17 -20.90
C SER A 44 -2.86 -2.02 -20.71
N ASN A 45 -1.93 -2.02 -21.66
CA ASN A 45 -0.67 -2.76 -21.62
C ASN A 45 0.51 -1.99 -20.99
N LEU A 46 0.27 -0.78 -20.45
CA LEU A 46 1.27 -0.02 -19.71
C LEU A 46 1.18 -0.33 -18.21
N TYR A 47 2.32 -0.68 -17.60
CA TYR A 47 2.41 -1.03 -16.18
C TYR A 47 3.45 -0.16 -15.49
N LEU A 48 3.00 0.94 -14.89
CA LEU A 48 3.86 1.80 -14.07
C LEU A 48 3.93 1.27 -12.64
N GLY A 49 5.08 1.42 -12.01
CA GLY A 49 5.34 0.91 -10.68
C GLY A 49 6.70 1.34 -10.15
N THR A 50 6.95 1.04 -8.88
CA THR A 50 8.21 1.33 -8.17
C THR A 50 8.93 0.04 -7.82
N SER A 51 10.20 0.12 -7.44
CA SER A 51 11.03 -1.04 -7.05
C SER A 51 10.65 -1.66 -5.69
N SER A 52 9.81 -1.00 -4.90
CA SER A 52 9.25 -1.51 -3.65
C SER A 52 7.91 -0.81 -3.34
N TRP A 53 7.25 -1.21 -2.24
CA TRP A 53 6.03 -0.57 -1.74
C TRP A 53 6.18 0.00 -0.31
N ASN A 54 7.34 -0.07 0.33
CA ASN A 54 7.41 0.15 1.78
C ASN A 54 8.02 1.50 2.21
N PHE A 55 7.97 2.52 1.34
CA PHE A 55 8.62 3.80 1.61
C PHE A 55 7.72 4.78 2.40
N PRO A 56 8.10 5.17 3.64
CA PRO A 56 7.35 6.13 4.47
C PRO A 56 7.09 7.49 3.83
N GLY A 57 7.99 7.95 2.96
CA GLY A 57 7.89 9.25 2.30
C GLY A 57 6.70 9.38 1.34
N TRP A 58 5.93 8.30 1.11
CA TRP A 58 4.71 8.35 0.29
C TRP A 58 3.42 8.56 1.11
N LYS A 59 3.50 8.86 2.40
CA LYS A 59 2.34 9.33 3.17
C LYS A 59 1.80 10.64 2.58
N GLY A 60 0.49 10.70 2.41
CA GLY A 60 -0.18 11.81 1.73
C GLY A 60 -0.03 11.79 0.21
N LEU A 61 0.54 10.72 -0.37
CA LEU A 61 0.70 10.56 -1.82
C LEU A 61 0.14 9.21 -2.28
N VAL A 62 0.65 8.12 -1.70
CA VAL A 62 0.21 6.73 -1.94
C VAL A 62 -0.50 6.18 -0.71
N TYR A 63 0.02 6.49 0.48
CA TYR A 63 -0.53 6.05 1.76
C TYR A 63 -1.30 7.15 2.46
N GLY A 64 -2.36 6.80 3.19
CA GLY A 64 -3.03 7.73 4.07
C GLY A 64 -2.04 8.35 5.05
N ALA A 65 -2.19 9.65 5.35
CA ALA A 65 -1.21 10.45 6.10
C ALA A 65 -0.87 9.87 7.48
N ARG A 66 -1.82 9.15 8.10
CA ARG A 66 -1.65 8.51 9.41
C ARG A 66 -1.18 7.05 9.34
N SER A 67 -0.89 6.50 8.16
CA SER A 67 -0.48 5.09 8.04
C SER A 67 0.81 4.81 8.84
N PRO A 68 0.89 3.73 9.62
CA PRO A 68 2.07 3.43 10.45
C PRO A 68 3.22 2.85 9.63
N ASP A 69 4.43 3.43 9.77
CA ASP A 69 5.61 3.06 8.98
C ASP A 69 6.01 1.59 9.13
N LYS A 70 5.96 1.11 10.37
CA LYS A 70 6.27 -0.28 10.72
C LYS A 70 5.39 -1.30 9.99
N HIS A 71 4.19 -0.91 9.52
CA HIS A 71 3.28 -1.84 8.85
C HIS A 71 3.39 -1.77 7.32
N LEU A 72 4.08 -0.77 6.73
CA LEU A 72 4.13 -0.59 5.28
C LEU A 72 4.66 -1.82 4.52
N SER A 73 5.67 -2.50 5.06
CA SER A 73 6.22 -3.71 4.43
C SER A 73 5.21 -4.87 4.42
N ALA A 74 4.46 -5.07 5.49
CA ALA A 74 3.56 -6.21 5.66
C ALA A 74 2.16 -5.97 5.08
N GLU A 75 1.65 -4.73 5.20
CA GLU A 75 0.24 -4.38 4.94
C GLU A 75 0.09 -3.31 3.86
N GLY A 76 1.18 -2.73 3.37
CA GLY A 76 1.11 -1.60 2.42
C GLY A 76 0.77 -2.01 0.99
N LEU A 77 0.97 -3.28 0.61
CA LEU A 77 0.80 -3.72 -0.78
C LEU A 77 -0.65 -3.55 -1.30
N PRO A 78 -1.71 -3.93 -0.55
CA PRO A 78 -3.09 -3.62 -0.95
C PRO A 78 -3.32 -2.12 -1.15
N ALA A 79 -2.83 -1.27 -0.24
CA ALA A 79 -2.99 0.18 -0.34
C ALA A 79 -2.24 0.76 -1.54
N TYR A 80 -1.00 0.31 -1.77
CA TYR A 80 -0.18 0.70 -2.92
C TYR A 80 -0.90 0.44 -4.25
N SER A 81 -1.48 -0.76 -4.40
CA SER A 81 -2.17 -1.17 -5.62
C SER A 81 -3.45 -0.40 -5.95
N ARG A 82 -3.93 0.45 -5.03
CA ARG A 82 -5.09 1.33 -5.26
C ARG A 82 -4.72 2.65 -5.93
N HIS A 83 -3.44 2.99 -6.04
CA HIS A 83 -3.03 4.21 -6.73
C HIS A 83 -3.36 4.09 -8.23
N PRO A 84 -4.10 5.05 -8.83
CA PRO A 84 -4.70 4.87 -10.16
C PRO A 84 -3.69 4.75 -11.30
N LEU A 85 -2.46 5.21 -11.08
CA LEU A 85 -1.39 5.11 -12.06
C LEU A 85 -0.55 3.83 -11.91
N PHE A 86 -0.64 3.12 -10.79
CA PHE A 86 0.21 1.96 -10.54
C PHE A 86 -0.46 0.67 -11.00
N GLY A 87 0.24 -0.05 -11.87
CA GLY A 87 -0.14 -1.38 -12.36
C GLY A 87 0.89 -2.45 -12.06
N SER A 88 2.04 -2.09 -11.48
CA SER A 88 3.08 -3.04 -11.11
C SER A 88 3.86 -2.62 -9.87
N VAL A 89 4.64 -3.55 -9.32
CA VAL A 89 5.68 -3.26 -8.32
C VAL A 89 6.83 -4.25 -8.45
N GLY A 90 8.05 -3.79 -8.16
CA GLY A 90 9.23 -4.63 -8.03
C GLY A 90 9.22 -5.45 -6.74
N LEU A 91 9.70 -6.70 -6.83
CA LEU A 91 9.87 -7.60 -5.70
C LEU A 91 11.34 -7.98 -5.53
N ASP A 92 12.11 -7.05 -4.97
CA ASP A 92 13.57 -7.20 -4.87
C ASP A 92 14.04 -8.22 -3.83
N ARG A 93 13.20 -8.56 -2.84
CA ARG A 93 13.59 -9.54 -1.78
C ARG A 93 13.96 -10.92 -2.33
N THR A 94 13.47 -11.25 -3.53
CA THR A 94 13.77 -12.50 -4.25
C THR A 94 15.21 -12.61 -4.71
N TYR A 95 15.92 -11.48 -4.80
CA TYR A 95 17.36 -11.44 -5.09
C TYR A 95 18.20 -12.11 -4.01
N TYR A 96 17.84 -11.90 -2.73
CA TYR A 96 18.57 -12.38 -1.56
C TYR A 96 18.06 -13.74 -1.04
N GLY A 97 16.95 -14.23 -1.58
CA GLY A 97 16.30 -15.43 -1.07
C GLY A 97 15.09 -15.78 -1.93
N PRO A 98 15.05 -16.98 -2.56
CA PRO A 98 13.91 -17.41 -3.34
C PRO A 98 12.64 -17.45 -2.48
N LEU A 99 11.50 -17.13 -3.09
CA LEU A 99 10.20 -17.30 -2.45
C LEU A 99 9.55 -18.59 -2.88
N GLU A 100 8.82 -19.21 -1.95
CA GLU A 100 7.97 -20.35 -2.25
C GLU A 100 6.75 -19.92 -3.07
N ALA A 101 6.19 -20.85 -3.85
CA ALA A 101 5.00 -20.61 -4.66
C ALA A 101 3.80 -20.09 -3.83
N GLY A 102 3.64 -20.56 -2.59
CA GLY A 102 2.60 -20.10 -1.67
C GLY A 102 2.75 -18.63 -1.29
N GLN A 103 3.99 -18.15 -1.14
CA GLN A 103 4.26 -16.74 -0.83
C GLN A 103 3.95 -15.84 -2.02
N PHE A 104 4.28 -16.26 -3.24
CA PHE A 104 3.86 -15.55 -4.46
C PHE A 104 2.34 -15.50 -4.58
N ARG A 105 1.65 -16.63 -4.34
CA ARG A 105 0.19 -16.68 -4.35
C ARG A 105 -0.43 -15.73 -3.31
N HIS A 106 0.12 -15.70 -2.10
CA HIS A 106 -0.36 -14.81 -1.06
C HIS A 106 -0.21 -13.33 -1.43
N LEU A 107 0.90 -12.93 -2.07
CA LEU A 107 1.07 -11.58 -2.59
C LEU A 107 0.09 -11.28 -3.72
N ALA A 108 -0.09 -12.21 -4.67
CA ALA A 108 -0.98 -12.03 -5.82
C ALA A 108 -2.45 -11.88 -5.42
N LEU A 109 -2.91 -12.61 -4.39
CA LEU A 109 -4.29 -12.55 -3.89
C LEU A 109 -4.67 -11.18 -3.28
N GLN A 110 -3.68 -10.36 -2.95
CA GLN A 110 -3.90 -9.02 -2.39
C GLN A 110 -4.09 -7.95 -3.48
N LEU A 111 -3.85 -8.30 -4.75
CA LEU A 111 -3.70 -7.37 -5.85
C LEU A 111 -4.86 -7.46 -6.85
N PRO A 112 -5.20 -6.36 -7.55
CA PRO A 112 -6.12 -6.39 -8.67
C PRO A 112 -5.67 -7.39 -9.74
N GLU A 113 -6.61 -8.00 -10.46
CA GLU A 113 -6.36 -9.05 -11.46
C GLU A 113 -5.29 -8.66 -12.51
N ARG A 114 -5.28 -7.39 -12.93
CA ARG A 114 -4.35 -6.89 -13.94
C ARG A 114 -3.02 -6.40 -13.36
N PHE A 115 -2.87 -6.31 -12.05
CA PHE A 115 -1.64 -5.85 -11.43
C PHE A 115 -0.52 -6.90 -11.59
N ARG A 116 0.73 -6.45 -11.69
CA ARG A 116 1.88 -7.35 -11.95
C ARG A 116 2.99 -7.18 -10.91
N LEU A 117 3.56 -8.30 -10.49
CA LEU A 117 4.79 -8.33 -9.71
C LEU A 117 5.96 -8.50 -10.67
N LEU A 118 6.89 -7.54 -10.68
CA LEU A 118 8.17 -7.67 -11.37
C LEU A 118 9.16 -8.36 -10.42
N VAL A 119 9.39 -9.64 -10.65
CA VAL A 119 10.22 -10.48 -9.78
C VAL A 119 11.68 -10.35 -10.17
N LYS A 120 12.53 -10.01 -9.19
CA LYS A 120 13.98 -9.92 -9.40
C LYS A 120 14.56 -11.35 -9.44
N ALA A 121 15.45 -11.62 -10.38
CA ALA A 121 16.15 -12.89 -10.40
C ALA A 121 17.00 -13.04 -9.12
N HIS A 122 17.15 -14.27 -8.65
CA HIS A 122 18.06 -14.58 -7.54
C HIS A 122 19.49 -14.20 -7.91
N GLU A 123 20.32 -13.85 -6.91
CA GLU A 123 21.70 -13.46 -7.15
C GLU A 123 22.48 -14.52 -7.94
N ASP A 124 22.30 -15.81 -7.62
CA ASP A 124 22.92 -16.94 -8.33
C ASP A 124 22.56 -17.02 -9.83
N CYS A 125 21.45 -16.41 -10.25
CA CYS A 125 21.04 -16.36 -11.66
C CYS A 125 21.57 -15.11 -12.39
N SER A 126 22.22 -14.20 -11.66
CA SER A 126 22.66 -12.88 -12.16
C SER A 126 24.17 -12.68 -12.10
N LEU A 127 24.88 -13.53 -11.37
CA LEU A 127 26.33 -13.58 -11.36
C LEU A 127 26.81 -14.37 -12.59
N ALA A 128 27.60 -13.70 -13.44
CA ALA A 128 28.20 -14.27 -14.65
C ALA A 128 29.47 -15.06 -14.33
#